data_AF-F9PEA8-F1
#
_entry.id   AF-F9PEA8-F1
#
_cell.length_a   1.000
_cell.length_b   1.000
_cell.length_c   1.000
_cell.angle_alpha   90.00
_cell.angle_beta   90.00
_cell.angle_gamma   90.00
#
_symmetry.space_group_name_H-M   'P 1'
#
loop_
_entity.id
_entity.type
_entity.pdbx_description
1 polymer ?
#
loop_
_entity_poly.entity_id
_entity_poly.type
_entity_poly.pdbx_seq_one_letter_code
_entity_poly.pdbx_strand_id
1 'polypeptide(L)' 'MTQFEDKFMEIQIDMISLAMEYVQNQAEKIYIYCISEEALLSFDVFYKINGIVID' A
#
# COMPACT_ATOMS: atom_id res chain seq x y z
N MET A 1 21.91 -8.23 -12.35
CA MET A 1 20.92 -7.43 -13.08
C MET A 1 19.63 -7.60 -12.32
N THR A 2 19.07 -6.54 -11.72
CA THR A 2 17.78 -6.63 -11.03
C THR A 2 16.68 -6.79 -12.06
N GLN A 3 15.79 -7.76 -11.85
CA GLN A 3 14.65 -8.04 -12.72
C GLN A 3 13.53 -7.05 -12.46
N PHE A 4 12.51 -7.05 -13.32
CA PHE A 4 11.35 -6.18 -13.15
C PHE A 4 10.68 -6.43 -11.79
N GLU A 5 10.56 -7.69 -11.40
CA GLU A 5 9.97 -8.15 -10.17
C GLU A 5 10.70 -7.63 -8.93
N ASP A 6 12.03 -7.52 -8.99
CA ASP A 6 12.83 -6.97 -7.89
C ASP A 6 12.49 -5.51 -7.64
N LYS A 7 12.47 -4.70 -8.71
CA LYS A 7 12.14 -3.26 -8.61
C LYS A 7 10.69 -3.03 -8.23
N PHE A 8 9.78 -3.87 -8.72
CA PHE A 8 8.37 -3.79 -8.36
C PHE A 8 8.16 -4.13 -6.88
N MET A 9 8.87 -5.14 -6.37
CA MET A 9 8.84 -5.50 -4.95
C MET A 9 9.40 -4.39 -4.06
N GLU A 10 10.50 -3.73 -4.47
CA GLU A 10 11.04 -2.57 -3.75
C GLU A 10 9.99 -1.46 -3.58
N ILE A 11 9.28 -1.11 -4.66
CA ILE A 11 8.21 -0.12 -4.61
C ILE A 11 7.06 -0.58 -3.69
N GLN A 12 6.65 -1.85 -3.77
CA GLN A 12 5.59 -2.38 -2.90
C GLN A 12 5.98 -2.35 -1.41
N ILE A 13 7.25 -2.63 -1.09
CA ILE A 13 7.78 -2.54 0.29
C ILE A 13 7.72 -1.09 0.78
N ASP A 14 8.12 -0.13 -0.04
CA ASP A 14 8.07 1.29 0.30
C ASP A 14 6.63 1.76 0.55
N MET A 15 5.68 1.34 -0.29
CA MET A 15 4.26 1.66 -0.13
C MET A 15 3.70 1.13 1.20
N ILE A 16 4.01 -0.13 1.56
CA ILE A 16 3.58 -0.71 2.83
C ILE A 16 4.23 0.01 4.01
N SER A 17 5.52 0.34 3.91
CA SER A 17 6.26 1.03 4.97
C SER A 17 5.67 2.40 5.27
N LEU A 18 5.38 3.19 4.23
CA LEU A 18 4.73 4.50 4.35
C LEU A 18 3.34 4.39 4.96
N ALA A 19 2.53 3.42 4.50
CA ALA A 19 1.18 3.21 5.02
C ALA A 19 1.20 2.80 6.50
N MET A 20 2.15 1.95 6.92
CA MET A 20 2.30 1.54 8.32
C MET A 20 2.73 2.72 9.22
N GLU A 21 3.65 3.56 8.73
CA GLU A 21 4.10 4.76 9.44
C GLU A 21 2.95 5.75 9.65
N TYR A 22 2.11 5.96 8.63
CA TYR A 22 0.97 6.88 8.69
C TYR A 22 0.02 6.58 9.86
N VAL A 23 -0.23 5.29 10.13
CA VAL A 23 -1.06 4.82 11.26
C VAL A 23 -0.25 4.50 12.51
N GLN A 24 0.97 5.03 12.63
CA GLN A 24 1.86 4.86 13.78
C GLN A 24 2.07 3.39 14.17
N ASN A 25 2.22 2.50 13.18
CA ASN A 25 2.41 1.06 13.36
C ASN A 25 1.26 0.33 14.06
N GLN A 26 0.03 0.87 14.01
CA GLN A 26 -1.15 0.26 14.67
C GLN A 26 -1.95 -0.68 13.75
N ALA A 27 -1.64 -0.74 12.45
CA ALA A 27 -2.38 -1.60 11.52
C ALA A 27 -2.02 -3.08 11.69
N GLU A 28 -3.06 -3.90 11.83
CA GLU A 28 -2.98 -5.36 11.72
C GLU A 28 -2.81 -5.79 10.26
N LYS A 29 -3.48 -5.07 9.35
CA LYS A 29 -3.42 -5.26 7.89
C LYS A 29 -3.52 -3.92 7.19
N ILE A 30 -2.85 -3.83 6.06
CA ILE A 30 -2.89 -2.69 5.14
C ILE A 30 -3.41 -3.22 3.80
N TYR A 31 -4.40 -2.54 3.23
CA TYR A 31 -4.93 -2.82 1.90
C TYR A 31 -4.63 -1.61 1.03
N ILE A 32 -3.94 -1.83 -0.09
CA ILE A 32 -3.59 -0.77 -1.03
C ILE A 32 -4.28 -1.08 -2.35
N TYR A 33 -5.03 -0.12 -2.85
CA TYR A 33 -5.71 -0.19 -4.14
C TYR A 33 -5.15 0.87 -5.09
N CYS A 34 -4.81 0.48 -6.31
CA CYS A 34 -4.27 1.37 -7.34
C CYS A 34 -4.98 1.13 -8.67
N ILE A 35 -5.31 2.21 -9.38
CA ILE A 35 -5.78 2.22 -10.76
C ILE A 35 -4.75 2.97 -11.59
N SER A 36 -4.34 2.36 -12.70
CA SER A 36 -3.51 2.98 -13.73
C SER A 36 -4.08 2.66 -15.10
N GLU A 37 -5.09 3.42 -15.50
CA GLU A 37 -5.75 3.34 -16.79
C GLU A 37 -5.54 4.66 -17.57
N GLU A 38 -5.73 4.64 -18.89
CA GLU A 38 -5.39 5.78 -19.78
C GLU A 38 -5.97 7.14 -19.33
N ALA A 39 -7.17 7.14 -18.74
CA ALA A 39 -7.86 8.34 -18.29
C ALA A 39 -7.98 8.46 -16.75
N LEU A 40 -7.49 7.48 -15.98
CA LEU A 40 -7.66 7.46 -14.53
C LEU A 40 -6.42 6.90 -13.83
N LEU A 41 -5.78 7.79 -13.07
CA LEU A 41 -4.81 7.44 -12.05
C LEU A 41 -5.47 7.72 -10.69
N SER A 42 -5.69 6.67 -9.92
CA SER A 42 -6.31 6.78 -8.60
C SER A 42 -5.68 5.75 -7.67
N PHE A 43 -5.62 6.07 -6.39
CA PHE A 43 -5.22 5.12 -5.37
C PHE A 43 -6.03 5.35 -4.10
N ASP A 44 -6.09 4.33 -3.27
CA ASP A 44 -6.66 4.42 -1.93
C ASP A 44 -5.97 3.41 -0.98
N VAL A 45 -6.02 3.68 0.31
CA VAL A 45 -5.42 2.84 1.35
C VAL A 45 -6.43 2.62 2.47
N PHE A 46 -6.64 1.36 2.84
CA PHE A 46 -7.49 0.98 3.96
C PHE A 46 -6.69 0.23 5.01
N TYR A 47 -7.06 0.40 6.27
CA TYR A 47 -6.37 -0.17 7.40
C TYR A 47 -7.30 -1.06 8.20
N LYS A 48 -6.80 -2.21 8.65
CA LYS A 48 -7.45 -2.98 9.72
C LYS A 48 -6.79 -2.64 11.04
N ILE A 49 -7.50 -1.96 11.94
CA ILE A 49 -7.02 -1.60 13.28
C ILE A 49 -8.05 -2.09 14.29
N ASN A 50 -7.61 -2.85 15.30
CA ASN A 50 -8.47 -3.42 16.33
C ASN A 50 -9.66 -4.20 15.75
N GLY A 51 -9.41 -4.99 14.71
CA GLY A 51 -10.41 -5.77 14.00
C GLY A 51 -11.35 -5.00 13.05
N ILE A 52 -11.30 -3.66 13.02
CA ILE A 52 -12.18 -2.82 12.20
C ILE A 52 -11.43 -2.31 10.97
N VAL A 53 -12.08 -2.33 9.81
CA VAL A 53 -11.54 -1.74 8.57
C VAL A 53 -11.96 -0.27 8.49
N ILE A 54 -10.97 0.61 8.30
CA ILE A 54 -11.15 2.06 8.14
C ILE A 54 -10.44 2.54 6.86
N ASP A 55 -10.98 3.58 6.26
CA ASP A 55 -10.37 4.48 5.27
C ASP A 55 -9.52 5.50 6.03
#